data_AF-A0A9X1SE29-F1
#
_entry.id   AF-A0A9X1SE29-F1
#
_cell.length_a   1.000
_cell.length_b   1.000
_cell.length_c   1.000
_cell.angle_alpha   90.00
_cell.angle_beta   90.00
_cell.angle_gamma   90.00
#
_symmetry.space_group_name_H-M   'P 1'
#
loop_
_entity.id
_entity.type
_entity.pdbx_description
1 polymer ?
#
loop_
_entity_poly.entity_id
_entity_poly.type
_entity_poly.pdbx_seq_one_letter_code
_entity_poly.pdbx_strand_id
1 'polypeptide(L)'
;MGNSAKNKGDRFEREAVTALVELLPEFAVENPMRMLGAGRKDDIGDLSVLPDTAVQVRAKKDMGQAIRSSAEDSVKQAANGRVPYALGMVPILGTRANQVRWLACTALDAWPGGMDPVAEFAIVSKALAWVRDDAGPHGYRPWQRLERVGLLRGPGYPALIAPLEAWTDAYRRMSEADTLLAA
;
A
#
# COMPACT_ATOMS: atom_id res chain seq x y z
N MET A 1 -17.20 9.53 25.90
CA MET A 1 -17.80 8.87 24.72
C MET A 1 -16.76 8.86 23.60
N GLY A 2 -16.19 7.69 23.28
CA GLY A 2 -15.17 7.55 22.24
C GLY A 2 -15.81 7.64 20.85
N ASN A 3 -15.27 8.49 19.98
CA ASN A 3 -15.75 8.69 18.63
C ASN A 3 -15.60 7.37 17.82
N SER A 4 -16.71 6.75 17.42
CA SER A 4 -16.73 5.45 16.75
C SER A 4 -15.94 5.42 15.44
N ALA A 5 -15.85 6.57 14.76
CA ALA A 5 -15.01 6.74 13.58
C ALA A 5 -13.52 6.56 13.89
N LYS A 6 -13.05 7.04 15.04
CA LYS A 6 -11.66 6.91 15.49
C LYS A 6 -11.33 5.45 15.77
N ASN A 7 -12.19 4.74 16.52
CA ASN A 7 -12.01 3.32 16.80
C ASN A 7 -11.95 2.46 15.52
N LYS A 8 -12.66 2.87 14.47
CA LYS A 8 -12.64 2.18 13.17
C LYS A 8 -11.31 2.40 12.44
N GLY A 9 -10.78 3.63 12.42
CA GLY A 9 -9.44 3.90 11.88
C GLY A 9 -8.38 3.09 12.62
N ASP A 10 -8.45 3.11 13.96
CA ASP A 10 -7.58 2.35 14.86
C ASP A 10 -7.58 0.85 14.63
N ARG A 11 -8.70 0.29 14.18
CA ARG A 11 -8.75 -1.11 13.81
C ARG A 11 -7.94 -1.40 12.55
N PHE A 12 -8.12 -0.63 11.48
CA PHE A 12 -7.48 -0.92 10.20
C PHE A 12 -5.98 -0.70 10.23
N GLU A 13 -5.51 0.31 10.95
CA GLU A 13 -4.08 0.53 11.12
C GLU A 13 -3.43 -0.58 11.94
N ARG A 14 -4.09 -1.13 12.98
CA ARG A 14 -3.58 -2.34 13.66
C ARG A 14 -3.55 -3.56 12.75
N GLU A 15 -4.62 -3.79 11.99
CA GLU A 15 -4.65 -4.86 10.97
C GLU A 15 -3.54 -4.69 9.92
N ALA A 16 -3.22 -3.45 9.54
CA ALA A 16 -2.14 -3.15 8.60
C ALA A 16 -0.75 -3.43 9.18
N VAL A 17 -0.50 -3.07 10.45
CA VAL A 17 0.73 -3.45 11.16
C VAL A 17 0.90 -4.96 11.14
N THR A 18 -0.14 -5.72 11.52
CA THR A 18 -0.10 -7.19 11.50
C THR A 18 0.21 -7.72 10.10
N ALA A 19 -0.47 -7.21 9.07
CA ALA A 19 -0.26 -7.66 7.69
C ALA A 19 1.19 -7.43 7.22
N LEU A 20 1.79 -6.28 7.53
CA LEU A 20 3.17 -5.99 7.17
C LEU A 20 4.17 -6.87 7.93
N VAL A 21 3.99 -7.06 9.24
CA VAL A 21 4.86 -7.92 10.05
C VAL A 21 4.78 -9.37 9.61
N GLU A 22 3.61 -9.86 9.21
CA GLU A 22 3.45 -11.23 8.68
C GLU A 22 4.12 -11.40 7.31
N LEU A 23 4.10 -10.38 6.45
CA LEU A 23 4.69 -10.44 5.10
C LEU A 23 6.19 -10.16 5.04
N LEU A 24 6.69 -9.36 5.98
CA LEU A 24 8.08 -8.90 6.07
C LEU A 24 8.66 -9.02 7.50
N PRO A 25 8.58 -10.20 8.16
CA PRO A 25 9.04 -10.36 9.53
C PRO A 25 10.53 -10.02 9.70
N GLU A 26 11.34 -10.26 8.67
CA GLU A 26 12.78 -10.01 8.64
C GLU A 26 13.17 -8.53 8.53
N PHE A 27 12.24 -7.66 8.09
CA PHE A 27 12.45 -6.21 7.97
C PHE A 27 11.66 -5.40 8.99
N ALA A 28 10.84 -6.05 9.82
CA ALA A 28 10.06 -5.38 10.84
C ALA A 28 10.98 -4.76 11.92
N VAL A 29 10.71 -3.50 12.29
CA VAL A 29 11.39 -2.86 13.43
C VAL A 29 11.07 -3.58 14.74
N GLU A 30 11.89 -3.38 15.78
CA GLU A 30 11.74 -4.08 17.08
C GLU A 30 10.35 -3.89 17.73
N ASN A 31 9.75 -2.71 17.55
CA ASN A 31 8.43 -2.37 18.11
C ASN A 31 7.48 -1.83 17.02
N PRO A 32 6.94 -2.69 16.14
CA PRO A 32 6.04 -2.27 15.07
C PRO A 32 4.76 -1.69 15.66
N MET A 33 4.44 -0.43 15.32
CA MET A 33 3.31 0.25 15.93
C MET A 33 2.70 1.33 15.03
N ARG A 34 1.49 1.75 15.40
CA ARG A 34 0.94 3.02 14.90
C ARG A 34 1.68 4.21 15.46
N MET A 35 1.81 5.23 14.65
CA MET A 35 2.34 6.53 15.06
C MET A 35 1.24 7.40 15.67
N LEU A 36 1.62 8.21 16.66
CA LEU A 36 0.74 9.21 17.26
C LEU A 36 1.01 10.57 16.62
N GLY A 37 -0.05 11.24 16.15
CA GLY A 37 0.07 12.59 15.59
C GLY A 37 0.02 12.66 14.05
N ALA A 38 -0.40 11.59 13.38
CA ALA A 38 -0.71 11.60 11.95
C ALA A 38 -1.68 12.75 11.56
N GLY A 39 -1.49 13.31 10.37
CA GLY A 39 -2.25 14.45 9.83
C GLY A 39 -1.70 15.84 10.19
N ARG A 40 -0.48 15.94 10.71
CA ARG A 40 0.23 17.22 10.90
C ARG A 40 1.00 17.64 9.65
N LYS A 41 1.52 18.88 9.64
CA LYS A 41 2.34 19.39 8.52
C LYS A 41 3.60 18.53 8.28
N ASP A 42 4.22 18.08 9.37
CA ASP A 42 5.43 17.25 9.37
C ASP A 42 5.08 15.78 9.61
N ASP A 43 3.94 15.34 9.08
CA ASP A 43 3.52 13.95 9.17
C ASP A 43 4.46 13.05 8.37
N ILE A 44 4.87 11.94 8.97
CA ILE A 44 5.84 10.97 8.43
C ILE A 44 5.23 9.57 8.23
N GLY A 45 3.92 9.41 8.48
CA GLY A 45 3.21 8.16 8.28
C GLY A 45 2.28 7.80 9.42
N ASP A 46 1.36 6.89 9.14
CA ASP A 46 0.45 6.30 10.13
C ASP A 46 1.14 5.17 10.92
N LEU A 47 2.10 4.47 10.30
CA LEU A 47 2.75 3.29 10.90
C LEU A 47 4.28 3.42 10.92
N SER A 48 4.88 2.91 12.00
CA SER A 48 6.31 2.62 12.11
C SER A 48 6.45 1.10 12.14
N VAL A 49 6.75 0.49 11.00
CA VAL A 49 6.83 -0.98 10.83
C VAL A 49 8.10 -1.37 10.08
N LEU A 50 8.43 -0.66 9.01
CA LEU A 50 9.65 -0.84 8.23
C LEU A 50 10.57 0.37 8.47
N PRO A 51 11.90 0.18 8.53
CA PRO A 51 12.84 1.23 8.95
C PRO A 51 12.97 2.40 7.96
N ASP A 52 12.68 2.17 6.69
CA ASP A 52 12.98 3.03 5.54
C ASP A 52 11.74 3.28 4.65
N THR A 53 10.55 3.09 5.22
CA THR A 53 9.29 3.24 4.50
C THR A 53 8.30 4.09 5.29
N ALA A 54 7.74 5.13 4.66
CA ALA A 54 6.58 5.83 5.19
C ALA A 54 5.29 5.10 4.77
N VAL A 55 4.47 4.72 5.75
CA VAL A 55 3.24 3.96 5.50
C VAL A 55 2.01 4.79 5.86
N GLN A 56 1.16 5.06 4.87
CA GLN A 56 -0.15 5.68 5.03
C GLN A 56 -1.25 4.62 4.95
N VAL A 57 -2.18 4.58 5.89
CA VAL A 57 -3.35 3.71 5.85
C VAL A 57 -4.60 4.54 5.54
N ARG A 58 -5.48 4.05 4.66
CA ARG A 58 -6.71 4.76 4.32
C ARG A 58 -7.90 3.82 4.15
N ALA A 59 -8.71 3.70 5.20
CA ALA A 59 -9.93 2.89 5.21
C ALA A 59 -11.20 3.74 5.00
N LYS A 60 -11.53 4.07 3.75
CA LYS A 60 -12.74 4.83 3.38
C LYS A 60 -13.73 3.99 2.57
N LYS A 61 -15.00 4.44 2.53
CA LYS A 61 -16.03 3.84 1.65
C LYS A 61 -15.78 4.18 0.18
N ASP A 62 -15.32 5.42 -0.08
CA ASP A 62 -14.90 5.84 -1.41
C ASP A 62 -13.48 5.32 -1.68
N MET A 63 -13.42 4.19 -2.39
CA MET A 63 -12.16 3.52 -2.72
C MET A 63 -11.31 4.33 -3.70
N GLY A 64 -11.93 5.07 -4.61
CA GLY A 64 -11.20 5.89 -5.58
C GLY A 64 -10.45 7.01 -4.88
N GLN A 65 -11.15 7.73 -4.00
CA GLN A 65 -10.51 8.73 -3.15
C GLN A 65 -9.46 8.07 -2.25
N ALA A 66 -9.76 6.94 -1.60
CA ALA A 66 -8.84 6.25 -0.70
C ALA A 66 -7.50 5.92 -1.38
N ILE A 67 -7.55 5.26 -2.54
CA ILE A 67 -6.37 4.84 -3.32
C ILE A 67 -5.52 6.06 -3.68
N ARG A 68 -6.12 7.04 -4.36
CA ARG A 68 -5.37 8.17 -4.94
C ARG A 68 -4.71 9.00 -3.85
N SER A 69 -5.48 9.35 -2.84
CA SER A 69 -5.00 10.22 -1.77
C SER A 69 -4.05 9.49 -0.82
N SER A 70 -4.16 8.16 -0.66
CA SER A 70 -3.15 7.38 0.07
C SER A 70 -1.82 7.29 -0.68
N ALA A 71 -1.85 7.15 -2.00
CA ALA A 71 -0.65 7.15 -2.84
C ALA A 71 0.05 8.52 -2.84
N GLU A 72 -0.72 9.60 -2.89
CA GLU A 72 -0.17 10.96 -2.84
C GLU A 72 0.44 11.29 -1.47
N ASP A 73 -0.28 10.99 -0.39
CA ASP A 73 0.14 11.38 0.95
C ASP A 73 1.32 10.53 1.45
N SER A 74 1.42 9.25 1.08
CA SER A 74 2.57 8.41 1.46
C SER A 74 3.88 8.94 0.87
N VAL A 75 3.87 9.50 -0.34
CA VAL A 75 5.06 10.14 -0.94
C VAL A 75 5.46 11.39 -0.18
N LYS A 76 4.49 12.25 0.19
CA LYS A 76 4.76 13.44 1.02
C LYS A 76 5.34 13.06 2.37
N GLN A 77 4.77 12.02 2.99
CA GLN A 77 5.24 11.50 4.28
C GLN A 77 6.63 10.87 4.18
N ALA A 78 6.94 10.15 3.10
CA ALA A 78 8.28 9.62 2.85
C ALA A 78 9.30 10.76 2.74
N ALA A 79 8.97 11.83 2.00
CA ALA A 79 9.81 13.01 1.90
C ALA A 79 10.02 13.71 3.27
N ASN A 80 8.96 13.85 4.06
CA ASN A 80 9.04 14.42 5.41
C ASN A 80 9.89 13.56 6.36
N GLY A 81 9.69 12.24 6.32
CA GLY A 81 10.43 11.25 7.11
C GLY A 81 11.86 11.01 6.60
N ARG A 82 12.18 11.53 5.41
CA ARG A 82 13.46 11.32 4.71
C ARG A 82 13.77 9.84 4.51
N VAL A 83 12.75 9.08 4.15
CA VAL A 83 12.85 7.66 3.87
C VAL A 83 12.61 7.42 2.37
N PRO A 84 13.31 6.44 1.76
CA PRO A 84 13.27 6.22 0.32
C PRO A 84 11.94 5.65 -0.16
N TYR A 85 11.24 4.87 0.66
CA TYR A 85 10.05 4.16 0.22
C TYR A 85 8.76 4.79 0.75
N ALA A 86 7.73 4.76 -0.10
CA ALA A 86 6.39 5.23 0.22
C ALA A 86 5.37 4.14 -0.04
N LEU A 87 4.53 3.85 0.95
CA LEU A 87 3.47 2.83 0.84
C LEU A 87 2.13 3.39 1.31
N GLY A 88 1.18 3.52 0.39
CA GLY A 88 -0.22 3.67 0.72
C GLY A 88 -0.88 2.30 0.89
N MET A 89 -1.69 2.12 1.94
CA MET A 89 -2.42 0.88 2.22
C MET A 89 -3.92 1.14 2.29
N VAL A 90 -4.67 0.45 1.43
CA VAL A 90 -6.13 0.56 1.39
C VAL A 90 -6.76 -0.82 1.54
N PRO A 91 -7.61 -1.05 2.57
CA PRO A 91 -8.26 -2.33 2.74
C PRO A 91 -9.44 -2.48 1.79
N ILE A 92 -9.52 -3.61 1.09
CA ILE A 92 -10.72 -4.00 0.36
C ILE A 92 -11.70 -4.60 1.37
N LEU A 93 -12.85 -3.95 1.55
CA LEU A 93 -13.86 -4.37 2.52
C LEU A 93 -14.65 -5.59 2.02
N GLY A 94 -14.98 -6.51 2.92
CA GLY A 94 -15.80 -7.69 2.61
C GLY A 94 -15.11 -8.72 1.72
N THR A 95 -13.79 -8.88 1.83
CA THR A 95 -13.02 -9.90 1.12
C THR A 95 -13.17 -11.27 1.79
N ARG A 96 -13.05 -12.33 0.98
CA ARG A 96 -12.94 -13.71 1.46
C ARG A 96 -11.47 -14.04 1.75
N ALA A 97 -11.23 -15.13 2.48
CA ALA A 97 -9.88 -15.53 2.91
C ALA A 97 -8.87 -15.70 1.76
N ASN A 98 -9.32 -16.13 0.57
CA ASN A 98 -8.47 -16.33 -0.60
C ASN A 98 -8.30 -15.08 -1.48
N GLN A 99 -8.95 -13.97 -1.15
CA GLN A 99 -8.92 -12.74 -1.94
C GLN A 99 -7.94 -11.72 -1.36
N VAL A 100 -7.45 -10.84 -2.22
CA VAL A 100 -6.59 -9.73 -1.79
C VAL A 100 -7.35 -8.84 -0.81
N ARG A 101 -6.83 -8.75 0.40
CA ARG A 101 -7.40 -7.94 1.49
C ARG A 101 -6.86 -6.51 1.50
N TRP A 102 -5.58 -6.34 1.20
CA TRP A 102 -4.88 -5.07 1.27
C TRP A 102 -4.33 -4.70 -0.09
N LEU A 103 -4.58 -3.47 -0.51
CA LEU A 103 -3.94 -2.86 -1.66
C LEU A 103 -2.72 -2.08 -1.21
N ALA A 104 -1.62 -2.27 -1.92
CA ALA A 104 -0.56 -1.29 -2.00
C ALA A 104 -0.95 -0.22 -3.04
N CYS A 105 -0.76 1.05 -2.68
CA CYS A 105 -1.07 2.21 -3.50
C CYS A 105 0.11 3.18 -3.45
N THR A 106 0.74 3.45 -4.58
CA THR A 106 1.93 4.33 -4.67
C THR A 106 1.84 5.26 -5.87
N ALA A 107 2.66 6.31 -5.88
CA ALA A 107 2.98 7.02 -7.12
C ALA A 107 3.75 6.10 -8.09
N LEU A 108 3.79 6.48 -9.38
CA LEU A 108 4.42 5.67 -10.43
C LEU A 108 5.93 5.52 -10.22
N ASP A 109 6.58 6.59 -9.76
CA ASP A 109 8.00 6.69 -9.48
C ASP A 109 8.37 6.24 -8.06
N ALA A 110 7.38 5.89 -7.23
CA ALA A 110 7.58 5.49 -5.84
C ALA A 110 7.54 3.97 -5.61
N TRP A 111 7.41 3.17 -6.67
CA TRP A 111 7.47 1.71 -6.55
C TRP A 111 8.92 1.25 -6.27
N PRO A 112 9.16 0.35 -5.30
CA PRO A 112 10.52 -0.15 -5.03
C PRO A 112 11.16 -0.76 -6.28
N GLY A 113 12.32 -0.24 -6.66
CA GLY A 113 13.07 -0.69 -7.86
C GLY A 113 12.54 -0.16 -9.20
N GLY A 114 11.47 0.64 -9.17
CA GLY A 114 10.76 1.07 -10.37
C GLY A 114 10.02 -0.08 -11.05
N MET A 115 8.89 0.22 -11.70
CA MET A 115 8.22 -0.79 -12.51
C MET A 115 7.29 -0.20 -13.57
N ASP A 116 7.02 -1.01 -14.58
CA ASP A 116 5.95 -0.76 -15.54
C ASP A 116 4.66 -1.51 -15.13
N PRO A 117 3.50 -0.82 -15.07
CA PRO A 117 2.23 -1.47 -14.77
C PRO A 117 1.84 -2.42 -15.91
N VAL A 118 1.33 -3.60 -15.55
CA VAL A 118 0.89 -4.62 -16.53
C VAL A 118 -0.52 -4.38 -17.07
N ALA A 119 -1.25 -3.45 -16.47
CA ALA A 119 -2.61 -3.08 -16.86
C ALA A 119 -2.89 -1.62 -16.51
N GLU A 120 -3.77 -0.98 -17.28
CA GLU A 120 -4.24 0.38 -17.00
C GLU A 120 -5.76 0.43 -16.84
N PHE A 121 -6.22 1.23 -15.89
CA PHE A 121 -7.64 1.36 -15.57
C PHE A 121 -8.04 2.83 -15.48
N ALA A 122 -9.08 3.22 -16.21
CA ALA A 122 -9.74 4.52 -16.02
C ALA A 122 -10.86 4.48 -14.96
N ILE A 123 -11.31 3.27 -14.57
CA ILE A 123 -12.46 3.06 -13.69
C ILE A 123 -12.05 2.22 -12.48
N VAL A 124 -12.24 2.78 -11.28
CA VAL A 124 -11.86 2.16 -9.99
C VAL A 124 -12.47 0.78 -9.81
N SER A 125 -13.75 0.59 -10.14
CA SER A 125 -14.41 -0.71 -9.94
C SER A 125 -13.81 -1.82 -10.80
N LYS A 126 -13.36 -1.52 -12.03
CA LYS A 126 -12.65 -2.48 -12.89
C LYS A 126 -11.27 -2.82 -12.33
N ALA A 127 -10.55 -1.80 -11.88
CA ALA A 127 -9.25 -1.95 -11.21
C ALA A 127 -9.37 -2.86 -9.97
N LEU A 128 -10.37 -2.62 -9.12
CA LEU A 128 -10.63 -3.43 -7.92
C LEU A 128 -11.05 -4.87 -8.24
N ALA A 129 -11.87 -5.07 -9.26
CA ALA A 129 -12.24 -6.41 -9.70
C ALA A 129 -11.01 -7.19 -10.22
N TRP A 130 -10.11 -6.50 -10.91
CA TRP A 130 -8.87 -7.08 -11.44
C TRP A 130 -7.86 -7.46 -10.37
N VAL A 131 -7.60 -6.58 -9.41
CA VAL A 131 -6.58 -6.81 -8.38
C VAL A 131 -7.04 -7.82 -7.32
N ARG A 132 -8.35 -7.98 -7.10
CA ARG A 132 -8.91 -8.74 -5.97
C ARG A 132 -8.81 -10.27 -6.11
N ASP A 133 -8.82 -10.79 -7.34
CA ASP A 133 -8.99 -12.21 -7.62
C ASP A 133 -7.90 -12.73 -8.55
N ASP A 134 -7.25 -13.83 -8.16
CA ASP A 134 -6.13 -14.44 -8.90
C ASP A 134 -6.55 -14.96 -10.29
N ALA A 135 -7.84 -15.24 -10.50
CA ALA A 135 -8.36 -15.60 -11.82
C ALA A 135 -8.49 -14.39 -12.77
N GLY A 136 -8.55 -13.18 -12.21
CA GLY A 136 -8.86 -11.95 -12.94
C GLY A 136 -10.31 -11.90 -13.50
N PRO A 137 -10.83 -10.72 -13.85
CA PRO A 137 -12.10 -10.58 -14.52
C PRO A 137 -12.03 -11.15 -15.94
N HIS A 138 -13.16 -11.67 -16.42
CA HIS A 138 -13.30 -12.21 -17.77
C HIS A 138 -12.78 -11.21 -18.82
N GLY A 139 -11.88 -11.66 -19.70
CA GLY A 139 -11.25 -10.85 -20.75
C GLY A 139 -9.90 -10.24 -20.40
N TYR A 140 -9.37 -10.49 -19.19
CA TYR A 140 -7.99 -10.14 -18.82
C TYR A 140 -7.12 -11.38 -18.76
N ARG A 141 -5.84 -11.24 -19.12
CA ARG A 141 -4.83 -12.26 -18.85
C ARG A 141 -4.76 -12.50 -17.33
N PRO A 142 -4.78 -13.75 -16.85
CA PRO A 142 -4.51 -14.04 -15.46
C PRO A 142 -3.04 -13.72 -15.18
N TRP A 143 -2.81 -12.90 -14.16
CA TRP A 143 -1.49 -12.51 -13.67
C TRP A 143 -1.31 -13.08 -12.28
N GLN A 144 -0.10 -13.56 -11.96
CA GLN A 144 0.17 -14.02 -10.60
C GLN A 144 0.08 -12.86 -9.62
N ARG A 145 -0.22 -13.16 -8.35
CA ARG A 145 -0.48 -12.15 -7.33
C ARG A 145 0.64 -11.09 -7.24
N LEU A 146 1.90 -11.51 -7.36
CA LEU A 146 3.07 -10.65 -7.26
C LEU A 146 3.32 -9.79 -8.53
N GLU A 147 2.74 -10.19 -9.67
CA GLU A 147 2.90 -9.48 -10.95
C GLU A 147 1.77 -8.48 -11.21
N ARG A 148 0.73 -8.49 -10.38
CA ARG A 148 -0.45 -7.65 -10.55
C ARG A 148 -0.22 -6.24 -10.04
N VAL A 149 0.40 -5.44 -10.88
CA VAL A 149 0.50 -4.01 -10.64
C VAL A 149 -0.16 -3.26 -11.78
N GLY A 150 -1.26 -2.59 -11.46
CA GLY A 150 -2.05 -1.82 -12.40
C GLY A 150 -1.90 -0.33 -12.16
N LEU A 151 -2.09 0.47 -13.20
CA LEU A 151 -2.13 1.92 -13.10
C LEU A 151 -3.58 2.41 -13.15
N LEU A 152 -4.02 3.08 -12.08
CA LEU A 152 -5.31 3.76 -12.02
C LEU A 152 -5.16 5.20 -12.57
N ARG A 153 -5.45 5.36 -13.87
CA ARG A 153 -5.57 6.67 -14.53
C ARG A 153 -6.95 7.30 -14.29
N GLY A 154 -7.11 8.56 -14.68
CA GLY A 154 -8.36 9.32 -14.56
C GLY A 154 -8.21 10.58 -13.72
N PRO A 155 -9.32 11.25 -13.37
CA PRO A 155 -9.28 12.49 -12.59
C PRO A 155 -8.71 12.25 -11.19
N GLY A 156 -7.78 13.11 -10.78
CA GLY A 156 -7.05 13.03 -9.51
C GLY A 156 -5.63 12.50 -9.66
N TYR A 157 -4.98 12.21 -8.53
CA TYR A 157 -3.61 11.72 -8.48
C TYR A 157 -3.51 10.33 -9.15
N PRO A 158 -2.65 10.12 -10.17
CA PRO A 158 -2.39 8.79 -10.73
C PRO A 158 -1.78 7.88 -9.67
N ALA A 159 -2.23 6.63 -9.59
CA ALA A 159 -1.75 5.70 -8.58
C ALA A 159 -1.52 4.31 -9.18
N LEU A 160 -0.37 3.71 -8.85
CA LEU A 160 -0.19 2.27 -8.96
C LEU A 160 -1.06 1.60 -7.91
N ILE A 161 -1.68 0.48 -8.28
CA ILE A 161 -2.47 -0.37 -7.42
C ILE A 161 -2.01 -1.81 -7.56
N ALA A 162 -1.80 -2.48 -6.44
CA ALA A 162 -1.35 -3.87 -6.42
C ALA A 162 -1.83 -4.58 -5.16
N PRO A 163 -1.83 -5.92 -5.13
CA PRO A 163 -1.86 -6.65 -3.86
C PRO A 163 -0.68 -6.21 -2.99
N LEU A 164 -0.88 -6.11 -1.68
CA LEU A 164 0.18 -5.76 -0.75
C LEU A 164 1.41 -6.67 -0.91
N GLU A 165 1.16 -7.95 -1.17
CA GLU A 165 2.19 -8.97 -1.38
C GLU A 165 3.15 -8.61 -2.54
N ALA A 166 2.64 -8.01 -3.62
CA ALA A 166 3.46 -7.58 -4.75
C ALA A 166 4.42 -6.45 -4.36
N TRP A 167 3.95 -5.48 -3.58
CA TRP A 167 4.79 -4.39 -3.10
C TRP A 167 5.84 -4.89 -2.11
N THR A 168 5.46 -5.77 -1.17
CA THR A 168 6.41 -6.32 -0.19
C THR A 168 7.48 -7.19 -0.84
N ASP A 169 7.14 -7.91 -1.91
CA ASP A 169 8.10 -8.67 -2.71
C ASP A 169 9.10 -7.75 -3.42
N ALA A 170 8.63 -6.66 -4.04
CA ALA A 170 9.49 -5.65 -4.64
C ALA A 170 10.41 -4.98 -3.62
N TYR A 171 9.86 -4.61 -2.45
CA TYR A 171 10.62 -4.05 -1.34
C TYR A 171 11.75 -4.99 -0.88
N ARG A 172 11.44 -6.27 -0.63
CA ARG A 172 12.43 -7.29 -0.23
C ARG A 172 13.61 -7.34 -1.20
N ARG A 173 13.34 -7.42 -2.51
CA ARG A 173 14.39 -7.49 -3.53
C ARG A 173 15.32 -6.27 -3.50
N MET A 174 14.76 -5.09 -3.23
CA MET A 174 15.55 -3.86 -3.12
C MET A 174 16.35 -3.79 -1.84
N SER A 175 15.75 -4.11 -0.69
CA SER A 175 16.47 -4.11 0.59
C SER A 175 17.62 -5.14 0.61
N GLU A 176 17.43 -6.30 -0.03
CA GLU A 176 18.49 -7.31 -0.21
C GLU A 176 19.61 -6.79 -1.12
N ALA A 177 19.27 -6.14 -2.23
CA ALA A 177 20.25 -5.53 -3.13
C ALA A 177 21.07 -4.43 -2.44
N ASP A 178 20.42 -3.57 -1.65
CA ASP A 178 21.09 -2.51 -0.89
C ASP A 178 22.04 -3.09 0.17
N THR A 179 21.63 -4.17 0.83
CA THR A 179 22.47 -4.88 1.81
C THR A 179 23.73 -5.47 1.15
N LEU A 180 23.60 -6.03 -0.05
CA LEU A 180 24.73 -6.57 -0.81
C LEU A 180 25.69 -5.49 -1.30
N LEU A 181 25.20 -4.28 -1.60
CA LEU A 181 26.04 -3.14 -2.01
C LEU A 181 26.78 -2.51 -0.82
N ALA A 182 26.29 -2.70 0.41
CA ALA A 182 26.89 -2.17 1.63
C ALA A 182 27.96 -3.09 2.26
N ALA A 183 28.03 -4.36 1.83
CA ALA A 183 28.97 -5.37 2.33
C ALA A 183 30.27 -5.41 1.51
#